data_AF-A0ABD3VJK2-F1
#
_entry.id   AF-A0ABD3VJK2-F1
#
_cell.length_a   1.000
_cell.length_b   1.000
_cell.length_c   1.000
_cell.angle_alpha   90.00
_cell.angle_beta   90.00
_cell.angle_gamma   90.00
#
_symmetry.space_group_name_H-M   'P 1'
#
loop_
_entity.id
_entity.type
_entity.pdbx_description
1 polymer ?
#
loop_
_entity_poly.entity_id
_entity_poly.type
_entity_poly.pdbx_seq_one_letter_code
_entity_poly.pdbx_strand_id
1 'polypeptide(L)'
;LTESTYYEAGQMLDYFIMHRGPSPNFISHALYMALAEGIASIQPTPNEICDYELHGQVKAIAAATNEEDFKAAVVKAVELINLAGCTSLTLLLNQDGKTTLVKSLTKFVVCDRIQSPFE
;
A
#
# COMPACT_ATOMS: atom_id res chain seq x y z
N LEU A 1 -5.10 0.03 -18.97
CA LEU A 1 -3.68 0.13 -19.38
C LEU A 1 -3.20 -1.30 -19.61
N THR A 2 -2.54 -1.56 -20.72
CA THR A 2 -1.92 -2.87 -20.97
C THR A 2 -0.51 -2.87 -20.37
N GLU A 3 0.06 -4.04 -20.05
CA GLU A 3 1.46 -4.15 -19.58
C GLU A 3 2.43 -3.43 -20.54
N SER A 4 2.17 -3.51 -21.85
CA SER A 4 2.92 -2.80 -22.89
C SER A 4 3.06 -1.30 -22.62
N THR A 5 2.02 -0.65 -22.06
CA THR A 5 2.04 0.79 -21.81
C THR A 5 2.99 1.16 -20.65
N TYR A 6 3.09 0.33 -19.60
CA TYR A 6 4.02 0.59 -18.50
C TYR A 6 5.47 0.36 -18.93
N TYR A 7 5.71 -0.67 -19.74
CA TYR A 7 7.02 -0.93 -20.35
C TYR A 7 7.49 0.24 -21.22
N GLU A 8 6.63 0.77 -22.09
CA GLU A 8 6.93 1.94 -22.93
C GLU A 8 7.17 3.21 -22.10
N ALA A 9 6.36 3.45 -21.06
CA ALA A 9 6.56 4.58 -20.16
C ALA A 9 7.91 4.50 -19.42
N GLY A 10 8.31 3.30 -18.98
CA GLY A 10 9.62 3.04 -18.40
C GLY A 10 10.76 3.39 -19.36
N GLN A 11 10.67 2.98 -20.63
CA GLN A 11 11.66 3.37 -21.65
C GLN A 11 11.76 4.87 -21.85
N MET A 12 10.62 5.59 -21.84
CA MET A 12 10.63 7.05 -21.96
C MET A 12 11.33 7.71 -20.77
N LEU A 13 11.05 7.23 -19.54
CA LEU A 13 11.72 7.73 -18.32
C LEU A 13 13.23 7.50 -18.38
N ASP A 14 13.66 6.31 -18.79
CA ASP A 14 15.09 5.98 -18.94
C ASP A 14 15.79 6.90 -19.95
N TYR A 15 15.16 7.15 -21.11
CA TYR A 15 15.68 8.07 -22.11
C TYR A 15 15.93 9.48 -21.54
N PHE A 16 14.98 10.03 -20.78
CA PHE A 16 15.15 11.34 -20.15
C PHE A 16 16.31 11.34 -19.15
N ILE A 17 16.46 10.29 -18.35
CA ILE A 17 17.53 10.16 -17.35
C ILE A 17 18.90 10.06 -18.04
N MET A 18 19.03 9.18 -19.04
CA MET A 18 20.29 8.89 -19.73
C MET A 18 20.80 10.06 -20.57
N HIS A 19 19.89 10.86 -21.13
CA HIS A 19 20.25 12.00 -22.00
C HIS A 19 20.28 13.34 -21.29
N ARG A 20 20.30 13.37 -19.95
CA ARG A 20 20.30 14.59 -19.13
C ARG A 20 19.11 15.51 -19.42
N GLY A 21 17.96 14.91 -19.76
CA GLY A 21 16.69 15.60 -19.80
C GLY A 21 16.26 16.09 -18.42
N PRO A 22 15.22 16.93 -18.34
CA PRO A 22 14.66 17.34 -17.06
C PRO A 22 14.18 16.12 -16.27
N SER A 23 14.51 16.09 -14.97
CA SER A 23 14.06 15.02 -14.08
C SER A 23 12.52 15.04 -13.94
N PRO A 24 11.85 13.87 -13.89
CA PRO A 24 10.42 13.80 -13.63
C PRO A 24 10.09 14.32 -12.22
N ASN A 25 9.42 15.46 -12.12
CA ASN A 25 9.03 16.07 -10.82
C ASN A 25 7.66 15.58 -10.30
N PHE A 26 7.07 14.57 -10.93
CA PHE A 26 5.73 14.07 -10.60
C PHE A 26 5.73 12.71 -9.89
N ILE A 27 6.90 12.09 -9.70
CA ILE A 27 7.05 10.78 -9.06
C ILE A 27 7.04 10.96 -7.54
N SER A 28 6.16 10.24 -6.83
CA SER A 28 6.13 10.26 -5.36
C SER A 28 7.36 9.58 -4.77
N HIS A 29 7.72 9.92 -3.53
CA HIS A 29 8.85 9.28 -2.86
C HIS A 29 8.70 7.75 -2.78
N ALA A 30 7.51 7.25 -2.44
CA ALA A 30 7.22 5.83 -2.40
C ALA A 30 7.42 5.15 -3.77
N LEU A 31 6.94 5.76 -4.87
CA LEU A 31 7.15 5.22 -6.22
C LEU A 31 8.63 5.25 -6.62
N TYR A 32 9.36 6.32 -6.26
CA TYR A 32 10.80 6.38 -6.52
C TYR A 32 11.56 5.26 -5.78
N MET A 33 11.28 5.05 -4.49
CA MET A 33 11.85 3.93 -3.72
C MET A 33 11.47 2.58 -4.33
N ALA A 34 10.22 2.42 -4.78
CA ALA A 34 9.75 1.22 -5.47
C ALA A 34 10.58 0.91 -6.73
N LEU A 35 10.87 1.93 -7.54
CA LEU A 35 11.64 1.80 -8.77
C LEU A 35 13.13 1.52 -8.50
N ALA A 36 13.68 2.12 -7.44
CA ALA A 36 15.11 1.99 -7.11
C ALA A 36 15.46 0.70 -6.35
N GLU A 37 14.60 0.29 -5.41
CA GLU A 37 14.87 -0.79 -4.45
C GLU A 37 13.86 -1.95 -4.55
N GLY A 38 12.86 -1.83 -5.43
CA GLY A 38 11.78 -2.79 -5.62
C GLY A 38 10.58 -2.53 -4.70
N ILE A 39 9.37 -2.87 -5.14
CA ILE A 39 8.13 -2.68 -4.37
C ILE A 39 8.19 -3.28 -2.95
N ALA A 40 8.87 -4.43 -2.82
CA ALA A 40 8.95 -5.14 -1.55
C ALA A 40 9.68 -4.34 -0.46
N SER A 41 10.56 -3.41 -0.83
CA SER A 41 11.34 -2.55 0.08
C SER A 41 10.50 -1.45 0.74
N ILE A 42 9.37 -1.07 0.13
CA ILE A 42 8.54 0.03 0.62
C ILE A 42 7.84 -0.37 1.91
N GLN A 43 7.87 0.54 2.89
CA GLN A 43 7.16 0.43 4.16
C GLN A 43 6.13 1.56 4.25
N PRO A 44 4.99 1.43 3.55
CA PRO A 44 4.01 2.50 3.50
C PRO A 44 3.33 2.70 4.87
N THR A 45 2.95 3.93 5.11
CA THR A 45 2.17 4.37 6.26
C THR A 45 0.70 4.56 5.88
N PRO A 46 -0.26 4.45 6.82
CA PRO A 46 -1.68 4.63 6.50
C PRO A 46 -1.99 5.97 5.82
N ASN A 47 -1.18 7.01 6.05
CA ASN A 47 -1.34 8.33 5.44
C ASN A 47 -1.07 8.34 3.92
N GLU A 48 -0.41 7.32 3.38
CA GLU A 48 -0.13 7.17 1.94
C GLU A 48 -1.27 6.48 1.19
N ILE A 49 -2.33 6.06 1.90
CA ILE A 49 -3.54 5.52 1.27
C ILE A 49 -4.37 6.69 0.71
N CYS A 50 -4.38 6.82 -0.62
CA CYS A 50 -5.14 7.87 -1.32
C CYS A 50 -6.66 7.64 -1.32
N ASP A 51 -7.09 6.38 -1.25
CA ASP A 51 -8.50 6.02 -1.24
C ASP A 51 -9.12 6.34 0.14
N TYR A 52 -10.09 7.25 0.16
CA TYR A 52 -10.69 7.75 1.40
C TYR A 52 -11.38 6.65 2.22
N GLU A 53 -12.04 5.71 1.55
CA GLU A 53 -12.77 4.63 2.23
C GLU A 53 -11.79 3.63 2.83
N LEU A 54 -10.81 3.17 2.05
CA LEU A 54 -9.78 2.24 2.53
C LEU A 54 -8.92 2.87 3.64
N HIS A 55 -8.57 4.16 3.49
CA HIS A 55 -7.86 4.90 4.53
C HIS A 55 -8.69 4.97 5.83
N GLY A 56 -9.99 5.25 5.72
CA GLY A 56 -10.90 5.27 6.86
C GLY A 56 -10.97 3.92 7.60
N GLN A 57 -11.05 2.81 6.85
CA GLN A 57 -11.06 1.45 7.39
C GLN A 57 -9.76 1.13 8.15
N VAL A 58 -8.60 1.34 7.52
CA VAL A 58 -7.28 1.07 8.12
C VAL A 58 -7.05 1.95 9.35
N LYS A 59 -7.43 3.22 9.28
CA LYS A 59 -7.29 4.17 10.39
C LYS A 59 -8.20 3.82 11.57
N ALA A 60 -9.42 3.36 11.32
CA ALA A 60 -10.33 2.91 12.37
C ALA A 60 -9.75 1.71 13.15
N ILE A 61 -9.14 0.75 12.45
CA ILE A 61 -8.44 -0.38 13.08
C ILE A 61 -7.26 0.12 13.91
N ALA A 62 -6.45 1.05 13.36
CA ALA A 62 -5.29 1.59 14.07
C ALA A 62 -5.66 2.38 15.34
N ALA A 63 -6.76 3.13 15.31
CA ALA A 63 -7.23 3.98 16.38
C ALA A 63 -8.02 3.23 17.48
N ALA A 64 -8.43 1.99 17.24
CA ALA A 64 -9.19 1.21 18.22
C ALA A 64 -8.39 1.04 19.53
N THR A 65 -9.00 1.43 20.66
CA THR A 65 -8.37 1.40 22.00
C THR A 65 -8.83 0.23 22.86
N ASN A 66 -10.00 -0.33 22.57
CA ASN A 66 -10.58 -1.46 23.28
C ASN A 66 -11.01 -2.56 22.29
N GLU A 67 -11.36 -3.73 22.82
CA GLU A 67 -11.70 -4.91 22.04
C GLU A 67 -13.01 -4.73 21.22
N GLU A 68 -13.98 -4.00 21.75
CA GLU A 68 -15.26 -3.74 21.06
C GLU A 68 -15.06 -2.85 19.83
N ASP A 69 -14.31 -1.75 19.99
CA ASP A 69 -13.96 -0.84 18.90
C ASP A 69 -13.15 -1.56 17.82
N PHE A 70 -12.21 -2.42 18.23
CA PHE A 70 -11.42 -3.22 17.30
C PHE A 70 -12.29 -4.18 16.50
N LYS A 71 -13.19 -4.93 17.16
CA LYS A 71 -14.13 -5.83 16.49
C LYS A 71 -15.03 -5.07 15.52
N ALA A 72 -15.57 -3.93 15.93
CA ALA A 72 -16.41 -3.11 15.06
C ALA A 72 -15.66 -2.59 13.83
N ALA A 73 -14.39 -2.17 14.00
CA ALA A 73 -13.54 -1.74 12.90
C ALA A 73 -13.20 -2.90 11.93
N VAL A 74 -12.88 -4.09 12.47
CA VAL A 74 -12.61 -5.30 11.68
C VAL A 74 -13.84 -5.72 10.87
N VAL A 75 -15.03 -5.68 11.46
CA VAL A 75 -16.29 -6.02 10.74
C VAL A 75 -16.51 -5.07 9.57
N LYS A 76 -16.26 -3.76 9.75
CA LYS A 76 -16.38 -2.77 8.67
C LYS A 76 -15.33 -2.94 7.56
N ALA A 77 -14.18 -3.52 7.88
CA ALA A 77 -13.07 -3.72 6.94
C ALA A 77 -12.94 -5.18 6.44
N VAL A 78 -13.97 -6.02 6.66
CA VAL A 78 -13.86 -7.47 6.44
C VAL A 78 -13.49 -7.84 5.00
N GLU A 79 -14.03 -7.13 4.01
CA GLU A 79 -13.73 -7.36 2.60
C GLU A 79 -12.26 -7.06 2.27
N LEU A 80 -11.76 -5.92 2.76
CA LEU A 80 -10.37 -5.52 2.62
C LEU A 80 -9.44 -6.54 3.27
N ILE A 81 -9.76 -6.97 4.50
CA ILE A 81 -8.97 -7.95 5.25
C ILE A 81 -8.90 -9.30 4.54
N ASN A 82 -10.03 -9.75 3.99
CA ASN A 82 -10.08 -11.00 3.23
C ASN A 82 -9.28 -10.92 1.93
N LEU A 83 -9.42 -9.82 1.20
CA LEU A 83 -8.67 -9.58 -0.04
C LEU A 83 -7.15 -9.53 0.22
N ALA A 84 -6.75 -8.95 1.34
CA ALA A 84 -5.36 -8.90 1.80
C ALA A 84 -4.87 -10.22 2.45
N GLY A 85 -5.72 -11.24 2.58
CA GLY A 85 -5.37 -12.51 3.23
C GLY A 85 -5.02 -12.39 4.72
N CYS A 86 -5.48 -11.34 5.40
CA CYS A 86 -5.07 -10.98 6.76
C CYS A 86 -6.03 -11.48 7.86
N THR A 87 -6.97 -12.38 7.55
CA THR A 87 -8.02 -12.84 8.47
C THR A 87 -7.46 -13.51 9.74
N SER A 88 -6.30 -14.14 9.68
CA SER A 88 -5.66 -14.73 10.87
C SER A 88 -5.19 -13.68 11.88
N LEU A 89 -4.80 -12.49 11.42
CA LEU A 89 -4.31 -11.40 12.26
C LEU A 89 -5.44 -10.72 13.05
N THR A 90 -6.69 -10.84 12.61
CA THR A 90 -7.83 -10.28 13.36
C THR A 90 -8.16 -11.05 14.63
N LEU A 91 -7.66 -12.29 14.74
CA LEU A 91 -7.80 -13.12 15.95
C LEU A 91 -6.80 -12.69 17.04
N LEU A 92 -5.75 -11.94 16.68
CA LEU A 92 -4.75 -11.43 17.59
C LEU A 92 -5.19 -10.08 18.13
N LEU A 93 -5.87 -10.10 19.28
CA LEU A 93 -6.40 -8.91 19.96
C LEU A 93 -5.34 -8.11 20.75
N ASN A 94 -4.06 -8.47 20.62
CA ASN A 94 -2.96 -7.75 21.27
C ASN A 94 -2.48 -6.56 20.41
N GLN A 95 -1.76 -5.63 21.05
CA GLN A 95 -1.28 -4.42 20.38
C GLN A 95 -0.34 -4.72 19.20
N ASP A 96 0.47 -5.78 19.31
CA ASP A 96 1.39 -6.20 18.26
C ASP A 96 0.65 -6.78 17.04
N GLY A 97 -0.39 -7.58 17.27
CA GLY A 97 -1.27 -8.12 16.24
C GLY A 97 -1.99 -7.00 15.50
N LYS A 98 -2.54 -6.02 16.22
CA LYS A 98 -3.15 -4.81 15.64
C LYS A 98 -2.16 -4.03 14.77
N THR A 99 -0.96 -3.78 15.28
CA THR A 99 0.09 -3.06 14.55
C THR A 99 0.50 -3.81 13.28
N THR A 100 0.59 -5.14 13.37
CA THR A 100 0.92 -6.00 12.23
C THR A 100 -0.20 -6.01 11.19
N LEU A 101 -1.46 -6.12 11.61
CA LEU A 101 -2.62 -6.03 10.74
C LEU A 101 -2.66 -4.70 9.98
N VAL A 102 -2.48 -3.57 10.68
CA VAL A 102 -2.46 -2.23 10.05
C VAL A 102 -1.34 -2.14 9.01
N LYS A 103 -0.13 -2.63 9.32
CA LYS A 103 1.00 -2.63 8.37
C LYS A 103 0.70 -3.49 7.14
N SER A 104 0.20 -4.71 7.33
CA SER A 104 -0.13 -5.61 6.22
C SER A 104 -1.22 -5.04 5.32
N LEU A 105 -2.28 -4.48 5.91
CA LEU A 105 -3.36 -3.82 5.14
C LEU A 105 -2.85 -2.61 4.37
N THR A 106 -2.02 -1.78 5.00
CA THR A 106 -1.44 -0.60 4.35
C THR A 106 -0.56 -1.03 3.17
N LYS A 107 0.29 -2.04 3.36
CA LYS A 107 1.14 -2.60 2.30
C LYS A 107 0.30 -3.17 1.16
N PHE A 108 -0.74 -3.93 1.48
CA PHE A 108 -1.64 -4.49 0.47
C PHE A 108 -2.28 -3.39 -0.41
N VAL A 109 -2.81 -2.34 0.22
CA VAL A 109 -3.49 -1.25 -0.50
C VAL A 109 -2.53 -0.43 -1.36
N VAL A 110 -1.34 -0.13 -0.85
CA VAL A 110 -0.38 0.77 -1.50
C VAL A 110 0.54 0.04 -2.49
N CYS A 111 0.93 -1.19 -2.20
CA CYS A 111 1.98 -1.91 -2.93
C CYS A 111 1.42 -3.08 -3.74
N ASP A 112 0.69 -4.00 -3.11
CA ASP A 112 0.38 -5.30 -3.73
C ASP A 112 -0.58 -5.15 -4.92
N ARG A 113 -1.46 -4.13 -4.88
CA ARG A 113 -2.36 -3.81 -6.00
C ARG A 113 -1.66 -3.25 -7.23
N ILE A 114 -0.42 -2.80 -7.11
CA ILE A 114 0.37 -2.19 -8.19
C ILE A 114 1.60 -3.01 -8.57
N GLN A 115 1.66 -4.28 -8.15
CA GLN A 115 2.83 -5.12 -8.41
C GLN A 115 2.99 -5.48 -9.90
N SER A 116 1.92 -5.88 -10.58
CA SER A 116 1.97 -6.28 -12.00
C SER A 116 2.58 -5.22 -12.92
N PRO A 117 2.29 -3.91 -12.79
CA PRO A 117 2.97 -2.86 -13.56
C PRO A 117 4.49 -2.75 -13.40
N PHE A 118 5.10 -3.38 -12.39
CA PHE A 118 6.54 -3.35 -12.14
C PHE A 118 7.27 -4.62 -12.60
N GLU A 119 6.53 -5.63 -13.06
CA GLU A 119 7.04 -6.87 -13.64
C GLU A 119 7.18 -6.73 -15.16
#